data_AF-A0A533BEM3-F1
#
_entry.id   AF-A0A533BEM3-F1
#
_cell.length_a   1.000
_cell.length_b   1.000
_cell.length_c   1.000
_cell.angle_alpha   90.00
_cell.angle_beta   90.00
_cell.angle_gamma   90.00
#
_symmetry.space_group_name_H-M   'P 1'
#
loop_
_entity.id
_entity.type
_entity.pdbx_description
1 polymer ?
#
loop_
_entity_poly.entity_id
_entity_poly.type
_entity_poly.pdbx_seq_one_letter_code
_entity_poly.pdbx_strand_id
1 'polypeptide(L)'
;MRTHRRFRGKEFLHTSWIILVLGTTPAPAAPTSDLAKHELLGPVKTVVTKHPQLRTIHQFDRSGRLVEWELVPTNEADSSRYVFHYDESGRLIEEDTVKTDGYVVYKKIYRYGSDERGRESAVVAATEDGALAHADFSFYDDRGILLEEVEISGSGTAEKSLYDVRGNLVYTARYFHGKLVLEATHHHGPLGRLKESRFYAGDGNLMRKDLYRYNEAGHRIEQQSEFLRSAHLRKSVVNYEIDETGNWTKETVQRWTEKNGAVSLSETTVSRERQITYY
;
A
#
# COMPACT_ATOMS: atom_id res chain seq x y z
N MET A 1 -4.00 -44.20 12.49
CA MET A 1 -4.88 -43.03 12.73
C MET A 1 -4.01 -41.78 12.76
N ARG A 2 -3.85 -41.10 11.61
CA ARG A 2 -3.13 -39.82 11.50
C ARG A 2 -4.16 -38.70 11.58
N THR A 3 -4.13 -37.94 12.67
CA THR A 3 -4.96 -36.76 12.88
C THR A 3 -4.37 -35.59 12.08
N HIS A 4 -4.98 -35.29 10.93
CA HIS A 4 -4.75 -34.02 10.22
C HIS A 4 -5.33 -32.88 11.06
N ARG A 5 -4.45 -32.15 11.77
CA ARG A 5 -4.80 -30.82 12.28
C ARG A 5 -4.84 -29.86 11.10
N ARG A 6 -6.04 -29.48 10.66
CA ARG A 6 -6.27 -28.28 9.85
C ARG A 6 -5.69 -27.07 10.61
N PHE A 7 -4.56 -26.56 10.15
CA PHE A 7 -4.07 -25.27 10.60
C PHE A 7 -4.86 -24.19 9.85
N ARG A 8 -5.69 -23.45 10.59
CA ARG A 8 -6.25 -22.18 10.12
C ARG A 8 -5.07 -21.23 9.95
N GLY A 9 -4.73 -20.88 8.71
CA GLY A 9 -3.86 -19.74 8.43
C GLY A 9 -4.43 -18.53 9.15
N LYS A 10 -3.67 -17.98 10.08
CA LYS A 10 -4.01 -16.70 10.69
C LYS A 10 -3.91 -15.67 9.57
N GLU A 11 -5.00 -14.97 9.29
CA GLU A 11 -4.99 -13.82 8.41
C GLU A 11 -4.02 -12.79 8.99
N PHE A 12 -2.87 -12.64 8.35
CA PHE A 12 -1.91 -11.62 8.70
C PHE A 12 -2.37 -10.30 8.10
N LEU A 13 -2.26 -9.27 8.93
CA LEU A 13 -2.55 -7.86 8.68
C LEU A 13 -2.44 -7.49 7.19
N HIS A 14 -3.59 -7.29 6.55
CA HIS A 14 -3.66 -6.50 5.33
C HIS A 14 -3.22 -5.08 5.71
N THR A 15 -1.95 -4.75 5.49
CA THR A 15 -1.57 -3.37 5.26
C THR A 15 -2.34 -2.92 4.04
N SER A 16 -3.37 -2.11 4.26
CA SER A 16 -4.07 -1.38 3.21
C SER A 16 -3.03 -0.62 2.40
N TRP A 17 -2.75 -1.09 1.19
CA TRP A 17 -2.01 -0.35 0.20
C TRP A 17 -2.89 0.80 -0.25
N ILE A 18 -2.79 1.96 0.38
CA ILE A 18 -3.20 3.19 -0.28
C ILE A 18 -2.06 3.49 -1.26
N ILE A 19 -2.16 2.92 -2.47
CA ILE A 19 -1.27 3.26 -3.58
C ILE A 19 -1.60 4.71 -3.95
N LEU A 20 -0.74 5.64 -3.55
CA LEU A 20 -0.83 7.03 -3.94
C LEU A 20 0.09 7.23 -5.14
N VAL A 21 -0.47 7.06 -6.34
CA VAL A 21 0.25 7.29 -7.59
C VAL A 21 0.73 8.74 -7.62
N LEU A 22 2.05 8.94 -7.55
CA LEU A 22 2.67 10.23 -7.86
C LEU A 22 2.68 10.39 -9.38
N GLY A 23 1.95 11.40 -9.86
CA GLY A 23 1.82 11.68 -11.29
C GLY A 23 3.17 11.98 -11.95
N THR A 24 3.46 11.22 -13.01
CA THR A 24 4.24 11.71 -14.15
C THR A 24 3.52 11.31 -15.45
N THR A 25 3.70 12.15 -16.47
CA THR A 25 3.15 12.21 -17.85
C THR A 25 2.58 10.92 -18.50
N PRO A 26 1.65 11.04 -19.47
CA PRO A 26 0.96 9.89 -20.07
C PRO A 26 1.87 9.20 -21.10
N ALA A 27 2.50 8.12 -20.68
CA ALA A 27 2.88 7.01 -21.55
C ALA A 27 2.01 5.80 -21.14
N PRO A 28 1.68 4.87 -22.05
CA PRO A 28 0.97 3.64 -21.69
C PRO A 28 1.70 3.03 -20.49
N ALA A 29 0.97 2.79 -19.40
CA ALA A 29 1.55 2.52 -18.08
C ALA A 29 2.63 1.45 -18.16
N ALA A 30 3.90 1.88 -18.19
CA ALA A 30 5.00 0.98 -17.88
C ALA A 30 4.72 0.43 -16.48
N PRO A 31 4.97 -0.86 -16.20
CA PRO A 31 4.76 -1.42 -14.88
C PRO A 31 5.46 -0.52 -13.86
N THR A 32 4.68 0.02 -12.93
CA THR A 32 5.22 0.87 -11.87
C THR A 32 6.23 0.03 -11.10
N SER A 33 7.50 0.42 -11.09
CA SER A 33 8.55 -0.32 -10.41
C SER A 33 8.18 -0.57 -8.95
N ASP A 34 8.68 -1.65 -8.34
CA ASP A 34 8.36 -1.92 -6.94
C ASP A 34 8.87 -0.79 -6.03
N LEU A 35 9.96 -0.10 -6.40
CA LEU A 35 10.37 1.15 -5.75
C LEU A 35 9.26 2.22 -5.76
N ALA A 36 8.65 2.49 -6.91
CA ALA A 36 7.59 3.48 -7.02
C ALA A 36 6.34 3.07 -6.21
N LYS A 37 5.99 1.77 -6.17
CA LYS A 37 4.93 1.25 -5.28
C LYS A 37 5.23 1.51 -3.79
N HIS A 38 6.50 1.60 -3.41
CA HIS A 38 6.95 1.88 -2.04
C HIS A 38 7.23 3.38 -1.78
N GLU A 39 6.89 4.26 -2.71
CA GLU A 39 7.20 5.70 -2.67
C GLU A 39 8.72 5.96 -2.52
N LEU A 40 9.55 5.21 -3.25
CA LEU A 40 11.02 5.31 -3.21
C LEU A 40 11.60 5.87 -4.51
N LEU A 41 12.49 6.83 -4.36
CA LEU A 41 13.22 7.53 -5.42
C LEU A 41 14.69 7.09 -5.43
N GLY A 42 15.28 7.00 -6.62
CA GLY A 42 16.68 6.63 -6.80
C GLY A 42 16.95 5.11 -6.70
N PRO A 43 18.21 4.70 -6.85
CA PRO A 43 18.60 3.29 -6.87
C PRO A 43 18.71 2.74 -5.44
N VAL A 44 17.56 2.57 -4.79
CA VAL A 44 17.50 2.03 -3.43
C VAL A 44 17.82 0.54 -3.44
N LYS A 45 18.69 0.13 -2.51
CA LYS A 45 19.06 -1.27 -2.25
C LYS A 45 18.28 -1.84 -1.07
N THR A 46 18.13 -1.07 0.00
CA THR A 46 17.48 -1.55 1.22
C THR A 46 16.74 -0.43 1.93
N VAL A 47 15.54 -0.72 2.45
CA VAL A 47 14.80 0.15 3.36
C VAL A 47 14.44 -0.61 4.62
N VAL A 48 15.01 -0.19 5.75
CA VAL A 48 14.60 -0.64 7.08
C VAL A 48 13.62 0.37 7.64
N THR A 49 12.35 0.01 7.81
CA THR A 49 11.34 0.86 8.46
C THR A 49 11.09 0.37 9.88
N LYS A 50 11.40 1.20 10.86
CA LYS A 50 11.09 0.96 12.27
C LYS A 50 9.69 1.49 12.59
N HIS A 51 8.88 0.66 13.22
CA HIS A 51 7.57 0.98 13.79
C HIS A 51 7.64 0.77 15.32
N PRO A 52 6.61 1.17 16.10
CA PRO A 52 6.64 0.99 17.55
C PRO A 52 6.72 -0.47 18.02
N GLN A 53 6.20 -1.42 17.26
CA GLN A 53 6.07 -2.84 17.66
C GLN A 53 6.72 -3.83 16.69
N LEU A 54 7.32 -3.34 15.60
CA LEU A 54 7.99 -4.17 14.60
C LEU A 54 8.96 -3.32 13.78
N ARG A 55 9.82 -3.97 13.01
CA ARG A 55 10.49 -3.36 11.86
C ARG A 55 10.19 -4.16 10.60
N THR A 56 10.23 -3.49 9.46
CA THR A 56 10.22 -4.12 8.15
C THR A 56 11.53 -3.87 7.42
N ILE A 57 11.98 -4.82 6.62
CA ILE A 57 13.20 -4.71 5.80
C ILE A 57 12.81 -5.05 4.37
N HIS A 58 12.92 -4.11 3.46
CA HIS A 58 12.68 -4.33 2.04
C HIS A 58 14.01 -4.30 1.32
N GLN A 59 14.31 -5.33 0.54
CA GLN A 59 15.51 -5.39 -0.29
C GLN A 59 15.12 -5.35 -1.75
N PHE A 60 15.78 -4.47 -2.50
CA PHE A 60 15.54 -4.29 -3.92
C PHE A 60 16.78 -4.68 -4.70
N ASP A 61 16.59 -5.16 -5.92
CA ASP A 61 17.69 -5.32 -6.87
C ASP A 61 18.06 -4.01 -7.59
N ARG A 62 19.11 -4.03 -8.41
CA ARG A 62 19.55 -2.84 -9.18
C ARG A 62 18.53 -2.34 -10.21
N SER A 63 17.53 -3.13 -10.55
CA SER A 63 16.42 -2.72 -11.44
C SER A 63 15.23 -2.16 -10.66
N GLY A 64 15.29 -2.13 -9.32
CA GLY A 64 14.24 -1.62 -8.47
C GLY A 64 13.09 -2.60 -8.22
N ARG A 65 13.32 -3.90 -8.42
CA ARG A 65 12.37 -4.96 -8.07
C ARG A 65 12.56 -5.39 -6.62
N LEU A 66 11.47 -5.62 -5.90
CA LEU A 66 11.51 -6.10 -4.52
C LEU A 66 11.89 -7.59 -4.51
N VAL A 67 13.07 -7.94 -4.03
CA VAL A 67 13.54 -9.34 -4.01
C VAL A 67 13.28 -10.04 -2.68
N GLU A 68 13.22 -9.26 -1.60
CA GLU A 68 13.00 -9.80 -0.26
C GLU A 68 12.27 -8.78 0.62
N TRP A 69 11.35 -9.26 1.44
CA TRP A 69 10.72 -8.47 2.49
C TRP A 69 10.71 -9.24 3.80
N GLU A 70 11.17 -8.63 4.87
CA GLU A 70 11.10 -9.20 6.22
C GLU A 70 10.18 -8.36 7.11
N LEU A 71 9.39 -9.04 7.93
CA LEU A 71 8.63 -8.47 9.03
C LEU A 71 9.19 -9.05 10.33
N VAL A 72 9.76 -8.18 11.16
CA VAL A 72 10.42 -8.56 12.41
C VAL A 72 9.73 -7.86 13.59
N PRO A 73 8.86 -8.56 14.32
CA PRO A 73 8.26 -8.06 15.57
C PRO A 73 9.32 -7.70 16.62
N THR A 74 9.01 -6.77 17.54
CA THR A 74 9.98 -6.35 18.58
C THR A 74 10.43 -7.48 19.50
N ASN A 75 9.58 -8.48 19.74
CA ASN A 75 9.94 -9.66 20.53
C ASN A 75 10.67 -10.73 19.71
N GLU A 76 10.91 -10.48 18.42
CA GLU A 76 11.51 -11.37 17.41
C GLU A 76 10.81 -12.73 17.23
N ALA A 77 9.74 -12.98 17.98
CA ALA A 77 8.89 -14.15 17.77
C ALA A 77 8.08 -13.95 16.49
N ASP A 78 7.91 -15.03 15.72
CA ASP A 78 7.10 -15.05 14.50
C ASP A 78 7.57 -14.10 13.39
N SER A 79 8.86 -13.78 13.31
CA SER A 79 9.36 -13.08 12.13
C SER A 79 9.10 -13.88 10.86
N SER A 80 8.74 -13.16 9.81
CA SER A 80 8.36 -13.73 8.52
C SER A 80 9.20 -13.09 7.44
N ARG A 81 9.73 -13.92 6.56
CA ARG A 81 10.48 -13.48 5.38
C ARG A 81 9.72 -13.87 4.13
N TYR A 82 9.62 -12.95 3.20
CA TYR A 82 9.00 -13.12 1.89
C TYR A 82 10.08 -13.01 0.84
N VAL A 83 10.16 -13.99 -0.06
CA VAL A 83 11.11 -14.00 -1.18
C VAL A 83 10.32 -13.96 -2.47
N PHE A 84 10.70 -13.06 -3.37
CA PHE A 84 9.99 -12.79 -4.61
C PHE A 84 10.82 -13.25 -5.80
N HIS A 85 10.21 -14.10 -6.65
CA HIS A 85 10.87 -14.66 -7.82
C HIS A 85 10.21 -14.13 -9.09
N TYR A 86 11.06 -13.74 -10.04
CA TYR A 86 10.63 -13.09 -11.27
C TYR A 86 11.03 -13.93 -12.49
N ASP A 87 10.23 -13.86 -13.56
CA ASP A 87 10.61 -14.40 -14.85
C ASP A 87 11.66 -13.52 -15.56
N GLU A 88 12.16 -13.98 -16.71
CA GLU A 88 13.15 -13.25 -17.53
C GLU A 88 12.63 -11.90 -18.03
N SER A 89 11.30 -11.74 -18.13
CA SER A 89 10.65 -10.47 -18.49
C SER A 89 10.45 -9.52 -17.31
N GLY A 90 10.80 -9.96 -16.10
CA GLY A 90 10.69 -9.18 -14.88
C GLY A 90 9.32 -9.20 -14.22
N ARG A 91 8.44 -10.15 -14.58
CA ARG A 91 7.14 -10.34 -13.93
C ARG A 91 7.26 -11.26 -12.72
N LEU A 92 6.55 -10.95 -11.64
CA LEU A 92 6.52 -11.77 -10.43
C LEU A 92 5.81 -13.09 -10.75
N ILE A 93 6.48 -14.22 -10.56
CA ILE A 93 5.88 -15.55 -10.84
C ILE A 93 5.63 -16.34 -9.57
N GLU A 94 6.34 -16.04 -8.48
CA GLU A 94 6.24 -16.76 -7.22
C GLU A 94 6.61 -15.85 -6.04
N GLU A 95 5.90 -16.05 -4.92
CA GLU A 95 6.21 -15.46 -3.62
C GLU A 95 6.26 -16.58 -2.58
N ASP A 96 7.39 -16.73 -1.91
CA ASP A 96 7.61 -17.71 -0.84
C ASP A 96 7.56 -17.03 0.52
N THR A 97 6.78 -17.58 1.46
CA THR A 97 6.88 -17.25 2.89
C THR A 97 7.79 -18.24 3.58
N VAL A 98 8.89 -17.74 4.13
CA VAL A 98 9.96 -18.50 4.75
C VAL A 98 10.01 -18.19 6.24
N LYS A 99 10.05 -19.23 7.07
CA LYS A 99 10.27 -19.09 8.51
C LYS A 99 11.74 -18.84 8.84
N THR A 100 11.99 -18.50 10.11
CA THR A 100 13.33 -18.27 10.67
C THR A 100 14.27 -19.48 10.56
N ASP A 101 13.73 -20.70 10.53
CA ASP A 101 14.48 -21.94 10.32
C ASP A 101 14.79 -22.24 8.85
N GLY A 102 14.38 -21.36 7.93
CA GLY A 102 14.57 -21.50 6.49
C GLY A 102 13.51 -22.36 5.79
N TYR A 103 12.52 -22.89 6.51
CA TYR A 103 11.47 -23.69 5.92
C TYR A 103 10.42 -22.82 5.21
N VAL A 104 10.12 -23.13 3.95
CA VAL A 104 9.03 -22.49 3.19
C VAL A 104 7.70 -23.02 3.69
N VAL A 105 6.89 -22.14 4.28
CA VAL A 105 5.60 -22.50 4.87
C VAL A 105 4.42 -22.22 3.96
N TYR A 106 4.61 -21.38 2.95
CA TYR A 106 3.55 -20.96 2.06
C TYR A 106 4.15 -20.44 0.75
N LYS A 107 3.44 -20.71 -0.34
CA LYS A 107 3.84 -20.31 -1.69
C LYS A 107 2.62 -19.75 -2.41
N LYS A 108 2.78 -18.60 -3.04
CA LYS A 108 1.82 -18.04 -4.00
C LYS A 108 2.40 -18.10 -5.40
N ILE A 109 1.58 -18.49 -6.35
CA ILE A 109 1.94 -18.68 -7.74
C ILE A 109 1.13 -17.67 -8.57
N TYR A 110 1.82 -16.78 -9.27
CA TYR A 110 1.22 -15.69 -10.02
C TYR A 110 1.02 -16.05 -11.50
N ARG A 111 -0.10 -15.62 -12.07
CA ARG A 111 -0.48 -15.79 -13.47
C ARG A 111 -1.07 -14.50 -14.01
N TYR A 112 -0.91 -14.31 -15.32
CA TYR A 112 -1.21 -13.06 -15.99
C TYR A 112 -2.19 -13.30 -17.13
N GLY A 113 -3.16 -12.39 -17.27
CA GLY A 113 -4.08 -12.31 -18.39
C GLY A 113 -3.90 -11.00 -19.14
N SER A 114 -4.21 -11.03 -20.43
CA SER A 114 -4.19 -9.84 -21.27
C SER A 114 -5.53 -9.66 -21.97
N ASP A 115 -5.86 -8.42 -22.28
CA ASP A 115 -7.02 -8.09 -23.11
C ASP A 115 -6.76 -8.37 -24.60
N GLU A 116 -7.77 -8.15 -25.44
CA GLU A 116 -7.71 -8.38 -26.89
C GLU A 116 -6.63 -7.52 -27.60
N ARG A 117 -6.13 -6.47 -26.95
CA ARG A 117 -5.06 -5.60 -27.47
C ARG A 117 -3.69 -5.97 -26.90
N GLY A 118 -3.61 -7.05 -26.12
CA GLY A 118 -2.37 -7.54 -25.51
C GLY A 118 -1.91 -6.74 -24.30
N ARG A 119 -2.76 -5.87 -23.72
CA ARG A 119 -2.44 -5.16 -22.47
C ARG A 119 -2.71 -6.09 -21.29
N GLU A 120 -1.84 -6.08 -20.28
CA GLU A 120 -2.09 -6.84 -19.04
C GLU A 120 -3.40 -6.35 -18.40
N SER A 121 -4.35 -7.25 -18.23
CA SER A 121 -5.70 -6.93 -17.74
C SER A 121 -6.08 -7.73 -16.50
N ALA A 122 -5.25 -8.71 -16.13
CA ALA A 122 -5.46 -9.51 -14.94
C ALA A 122 -4.15 -10.04 -14.38
N VAL A 123 -4.03 -10.03 -13.05
CA VAL A 123 -3.01 -10.76 -12.29
C VAL A 123 -3.75 -11.63 -11.28
N VAL A 124 -3.47 -12.92 -11.24
CA VAL A 124 -4.09 -13.83 -10.27
C VAL A 124 -3.00 -14.63 -9.58
N ALA A 125 -3.00 -14.61 -8.25
CA ALA A 125 -2.16 -15.44 -7.42
C ALA A 125 -3.00 -16.49 -6.69
N ALA A 126 -2.57 -17.74 -6.80
CA ALA A 126 -3.15 -18.86 -6.06
C ALA A 126 -2.09 -19.51 -5.18
N THR A 127 -2.53 -20.15 -4.12
CA THR A 127 -1.69 -21.03 -3.29
C THR A 127 -1.33 -22.30 -4.04
N GLU A 128 -0.34 -23.04 -3.52
CA GLU A 128 0.01 -24.36 -4.07
C GLU A 128 -1.17 -25.35 -4.06
N ASP A 129 -2.10 -25.24 -3.11
CA ASP A 129 -3.34 -26.05 -3.06
C ASP A 129 -4.50 -25.46 -3.89
N GLY A 130 -4.26 -24.40 -4.65
CA GLY A 130 -5.19 -23.81 -5.61
C GLY A 130 -6.24 -22.86 -5.00
N ALA A 131 -6.08 -22.45 -3.75
CA ALA A 131 -6.91 -21.41 -3.14
C ALA A 131 -6.52 -20.03 -3.69
N LEU A 132 -7.50 -19.15 -3.90
CA LEU A 132 -7.25 -17.76 -4.27
C LEU A 132 -6.46 -17.07 -3.15
N ALA A 133 -5.29 -16.52 -3.48
CA ALA A 133 -4.52 -15.68 -2.58
C ALA A 133 -4.75 -14.20 -2.88
N HIS A 134 -4.81 -13.85 -4.17
CA HIS A 134 -4.88 -12.48 -4.66
C HIS A 134 -5.38 -12.44 -6.11
N ALA A 135 -6.10 -11.40 -6.51
CA ALA A 135 -6.42 -11.12 -7.90
C ALA A 135 -6.59 -9.62 -8.15
N ASP A 136 -5.96 -9.11 -9.21
CA ASP A 136 -6.13 -7.76 -9.72
C ASP A 136 -6.71 -7.81 -11.13
N PHE A 137 -7.62 -6.89 -11.43
CA PHE A 137 -8.19 -6.71 -12.75
C PHE A 137 -8.08 -5.25 -13.17
N SER A 138 -7.55 -5.02 -14.36
CA SER A 138 -7.29 -3.68 -14.90
C SER A 138 -8.14 -3.42 -16.14
N PHE A 139 -8.86 -2.31 -16.13
CA PHE A 139 -9.77 -1.92 -17.21
C PHE A 139 -9.33 -0.61 -17.85
N TYR A 140 -9.16 -0.64 -19.16
CA TYR A 140 -8.60 0.46 -19.94
C TYR A 140 -9.61 1.04 -20.91
N ASP A 141 -9.47 2.32 -21.23
CA ASP A 141 -10.17 2.95 -22.34
C ASP A 141 -9.59 2.52 -23.71
N ASP A 142 -10.22 3.00 -24.79
CA ASP A 142 -9.78 2.73 -26.17
C ASP A 142 -8.41 3.33 -26.51
N ARG A 143 -7.85 4.20 -25.67
CA ARG A 143 -6.52 4.79 -25.86
C ARG A 143 -5.46 4.10 -24.99
N GLY A 144 -5.84 3.12 -24.16
CA GLY A 144 -4.92 2.46 -23.24
C GLY A 144 -4.72 3.17 -21.91
N ILE A 145 -5.61 4.10 -21.57
CA ILE A 145 -5.60 4.77 -20.26
C ILE A 145 -6.35 3.89 -19.26
N LEU A 146 -5.70 3.58 -18.12
CA LEU A 146 -6.33 2.85 -17.02
C LEU A 146 -7.48 3.69 -16.45
N LEU A 147 -8.67 3.11 -16.37
CA LEU A 147 -9.88 3.77 -15.83
C LEU A 147 -10.30 3.16 -14.50
N GLU A 148 -10.13 1.85 -14.36
CA GLU A 148 -10.58 1.09 -13.20
C GLU A 148 -9.61 -0.03 -12.88
N GLU A 149 -9.40 -0.26 -11.59
CA GLU A 149 -8.68 -1.41 -11.07
C GLU A 149 -9.54 -2.06 -9.97
N VAL A 150 -9.58 -3.39 -9.96
CA VAL A 150 -10.28 -4.18 -8.93
C VAL A 150 -9.30 -5.18 -8.34
N GLU A 151 -8.99 -5.01 -7.06
CA GLU A 151 -8.17 -5.91 -6.25
C GLU A 151 -9.08 -6.80 -5.40
N ILE A 152 -8.77 -8.08 -5.30
CA ILE A 152 -9.49 -9.07 -4.49
C ILE A 152 -8.49 -9.90 -3.73
N SER A 153 -8.60 -9.91 -2.41
CA SER A 153 -7.77 -10.77 -1.57
C SER A 153 -8.42 -12.12 -1.28
N GLY A 154 -7.60 -13.10 -0.91
CA GLY A 154 -8.06 -14.43 -0.51
C GLY A 154 -9.01 -14.45 0.70
N SER A 155 -9.09 -13.37 1.50
CA SER A 155 -10.04 -13.24 2.62
C SER A 155 -11.43 -12.74 2.18
N GLY A 156 -11.61 -12.42 0.90
CA GLY A 156 -12.85 -11.88 0.35
C GLY A 156 -13.04 -10.39 0.59
N THR A 157 -11.94 -9.65 0.80
CA THR A 157 -11.93 -8.19 0.69
C THR A 157 -11.74 -7.83 -0.78
N ALA A 158 -12.53 -6.88 -1.27
CA ALA A 158 -12.34 -6.33 -2.62
C ALA A 158 -12.17 -4.82 -2.54
N GLU A 159 -11.28 -4.27 -3.34
CA GLU A 159 -11.06 -2.84 -3.48
C GLU A 159 -11.23 -2.44 -4.94
N LYS A 160 -12.01 -1.39 -5.18
CA LYS A 160 -12.21 -0.80 -6.51
C LYS A 160 -11.57 0.58 -6.51
N SER A 161 -10.73 0.84 -7.50
CA SER A 161 -10.06 2.11 -7.73
C SER A 161 -10.49 2.69 -9.08
N LEU A 162 -10.78 3.98 -9.15
CA LEU A 162 -11.08 4.68 -10.41
C LEU A 162 -10.10 5.81 -10.65
N TYR A 163 -9.74 6.02 -11.92
CA TYR A 163 -8.74 6.99 -12.34
C TYR A 163 -9.31 8.04 -13.30
N ASP A 164 -8.80 9.26 -13.23
CA ASP A 164 -9.07 10.29 -14.25
C ASP A 164 -8.30 10.01 -15.54
N VAL A 165 -8.61 10.76 -16.61
CA VAL A 165 -7.95 10.63 -17.92
C VAL A 165 -6.45 10.98 -17.91
N ARG A 166 -5.92 11.50 -16.79
CA ARG A 166 -4.49 11.76 -16.59
C ARG A 166 -3.83 10.68 -15.74
N GLY A 167 -4.57 9.63 -15.36
CA GLY A 167 -4.10 8.53 -14.53
C GLY A 167 -4.10 8.81 -13.02
N ASN A 168 -4.74 9.89 -12.56
CA ASN A 168 -4.83 10.17 -11.13
C ASN A 168 -5.97 9.37 -10.50
N LEU A 169 -5.72 8.70 -9.37
CA LEU A 169 -6.75 8.04 -8.58
C LEU A 169 -7.77 9.08 -8.08
N VAL A 170 -9.05 8.93 -8.42
CA VAL A 170 -10.11 9.86 -8.03
C VAL A 170 -11.11 9.27 -7.04
N TYR A 171 -11.17 7.94 -6.95
CA TYR A 171 -12.13 7.25 -6.11
C TYR A 171 -11.61 5.87 -5.70
N THR A 172 -11.93 5.47 -4.46
CA THR A 172 -11.74 4.10 -3.98
C THR A 172 -12.98 3.61 -3.24
N ALA A 173 -13.28 2.32 -3.35
CA ALA A 173 -14.31 1.65 -2.58
C ALA A 173 -13.84 0.29 -2.11
N ARG A 174 -13.97 0.03 -0.81
CA ARG A 174 -13.62 -1.25 -0.19
C ARG A 174 -14.87 -2.00 0.24
N TYR A 175 -14.90 -3.27 -0.14
CA TYR A 175 -15.94 -4.22 0.18
C TYR A 175 -15.37 -5.33 1.05
N PHE A 176 -16.10 -5.71 2.10
CA PHE A 176 -15.82 -6.90 2.89
C PHE A 176 -17.01 -7.85 2.78
N HIS A 177 -16.77 -9.04 2.23
CA HIS A 177 -17.83 -10.04 1.97
C HIS A 177 -19.02 -9.44 1.19
N GLY A 178 -18.71 -8.64 0.16
CA GLY A 178 -19.69 -8.00 -0.72
C GLY A 178 -20.38 -6.76 -0.15
N LYS A 179 -20.06 -6.33 1.07
CA LYS A 179 -20.64 -5.12 1.69
C LYS A 179 -19.65 -3.96 1.62
N LEU A 180 -20.09 -2.81 1.14
CA LEU A 180 -19.30 -1.58 1.19
C LEU A 180 -18.99 -1.23 2.65
N VAL A 181 -17.71 -1.10 2.97
CA VAL A 181 -17.24 -0.75 4.33
C VAL A 181 -16.52 0.59 4.38
N LEU A 182 -15.92 1.00 3.26
CA LEU A 182 -15.22 2.27 3.13
C LEU A 182 -15.36 2.76 1.69
N GLU A 183 -15.60 4.06 1.55
CA GLU A 183 -15.52 4.76 0.27
C GLU A 183 -14.61 5.98 0.44
N ALA A 184 -13.86 6.36 -0.58
CA ALA A 184 -13.11 7.60 -0.56
C ALA A 184 -13.10 8.31 -1.91
N THR A 185 -13.04 9.65 -1.87
CA THR A 185 -12.83 10.50 -3.04
C THR A 185 -11.51 11.26 -2.91
N HIS A 186 -10.85 11.48 -4.03
CA HIS A 186 -9.52 12.06 -4.11
C HIS A 186 -9.52 13.24 -5.09
N HIS A 187 -9.09 14.40 -4.62
CA HIS A 187 -9.05 15.63 -5.40
C HIS A 187 -7.61 16.07 -5.60
N HIS A 188 -7.22 16.21 -6.86
CA HIS A 188 -5.87 16.59 -7.26
C HIS A 188 -5.81 18.08 -7.62
N GLY A 189 -4.77 18.75 -7.15
CA GLY A 189 -4.46 20.14 -7.50
C GLY A 189 -3.68 20.26 -8.82
N PRO A 190 -3.05 21.41 -9.06
CA PRO A 190 -2.11 21.59 -10.17
C PRO A 190 -1.01 20.52 -10.15
N LEU A 191 -0.52 20.15 -11.33
CA LEU A 191 0.52 19.12 -11.52
C LEU A 191 0.12 17.70 -11.06
N GLY A 192 -1.18 17.42 -10.86
CA GLY A 192 -1.66 16.09 -10.47
C GLY A 192 -1.38 15.72 -9.01
N ARG A 193 -0.95 16.67 -8.17
CA ARG A 193 -0.66 16.40 -6.75
C ARG A 193 -1.96 16.25 -5.95
N LEU A 194 -2.07 15.20 -5.13
CA LEU A 194 -3.23 15.01 -4.27
C LEU A 194 -3.36 16.18 -3.30
N LYS A 195 -4.51 16.85 -3.30
CA LYS A 195 -4.77 18.03 -2.46
C LYS A 195 -5.66 17.70 -1.28
N GLU A 196 -6.68 16.88 -1.51
CA GLU A 196 -7.70 16.54 -0.52
C GLU A 196 -8.19 15.11 -0.73
N SER A 197 -8.41 14.38 0.35
CA SER A 197 -9.14 13.10 0.35
C SER A 197 -10.30 13.16 1.34
N ARG A 198 -11.41 12.50 1.01
CA ARG A 198 -12.56 12.33 1.90
C ARG A 198 -12.87 10.87 2.04
N PHE A 199 -13.13 10.42 3.26
CA PHE A 199 -13.41 9.03 3.57
C PHE A 199 -14.78 8.88 4.22
N TYR A 200 -15.55 7.94 3.72
CA TYR A 200 -16.94 7.71 4.07
C TYR A 200 -17.12 6.28 4.59
N ALA A 201 -17.98 6.12 5.59
CA ALA A 201 -18.43 4.80 6.00
C ALA A 201 -19.32 4.19 4.90
N GLY A 202 -19.55 2.87 4.96
CA GLY A 202 -20.45 2.18 4.02
C GLY A 202 -21.91 2.66 4.03
N ASP A 203 -22.31 3.45 5.02
CA ASP A 203 -23.61 4.13 5.09
C ASP A 203 -23.63 5.53 4.41
N GLY A 204 -22.52 5.91 3.77
CA GLY A 204 -22.34 7.18 3.06
C GLY A 204 -21.93 8.36 3.94
N ASN A 205 -21.76 8.16 5.24
CA ASN A 205 -21.42 9.27 6.13
C ASN A 205 -19.92 9.59 6.16
N LEU A 206 -19.58 10.88 6.09
CA LEU A 206 -18.20 11.35 6.15
C LEU A 206 -17.56 11.04 7.52
N MET A 207 -16.42 10.36 7.50
CA MET A 207 -15.66 9.97 8.68
C MET A 207 -14.38 10.80 8.86
N ARG A 208 -13.68 11.06 7.76
CA ARG A 208 -12.38 11.71 7.75
C ARG A 208 -12.19 12.58 6.53
N LYS A 209 -11.54 13.73 6.72
CA LYS A 209 -11.04 14.60 5.67
C LYS A 209 -9.53 14.77 5.82
N ASP A 210 -8.79 14.55 4.74
CA ASP A 210 -7.33 14.72 4.70
C ASP A 210 -6.95 15.86 3.74
N LEU A 211 -5.96 16.66 4.13
CA LEU A 211 -5.33 17.72 3.33
C LEU A 211 -3.82 17.49 3.27
N TYR A 212 -3.22 17.71 2.11
CA TYR A 212 -1.80 17.40 1.88
C TYR A 212 -1.02 18.64 1.47
N ARG A 213 0.23 18.74 1.93
CA ARG A 213 1.17 19.81 1.55
C ARG A 213 2.50 19.22 1.09
N TYR A 214 3.12 19.94 0.17
CA TYR A 214 4.33 19.54 -0.53
C TYR A 214 5.35 20.66 -0.47
N ASN A 215 6.63 20.31 -0.48
CA ASN A 215 7.70 21.28 -0.68
C ASN A 215 7.80 21.70 -2.17
N GLU A 216 8.72 22.62 -2.48
CA GLU A 216 8.93 23.12 -3.85
C GLU A 216 9.35 22.01 -4.82
N ALA A 217 10.17 21.05 -4.37
CA ALA A 217 10.56 19.86 -5.13
C ALA A 217 9.38 18.90 -5.40
N GLY A 218 8.25 19.07 -4.71
CA GLY A 218 7.05 18.24 -4.90
C GLY A 218 6.97 17.02 -4.00
N HIS A 219 7.82 16.90 -2.98
CA HIS A 219 7.74 15.84 -1.98
C HIS A 219 6.70 16.20 -0.91
N ARG A 220 5.91 15.21 -0.48
CA ARG A 220 4.89 15.38 0.57
C ARG A 220 5.59 15.62 1.90
N ILE A 221 5.32 16.76 2.53
CA ILE A 221 5.93 17.14 3.82
C ILE A 221 4.91 17.14 4.96
N GLU A 222 3.62 17.25 4.66
CA GLU A 222 2.58 17.28 5.68
C GLU A 222 1.28 16.61 5.19
N GLN A 223 0.62 15.91 6.11
CA GLN A 223 -0.79 15.52 6.00
C GLN A 223 -1.55 16.02 7.24
N GLN A 224 -2.65 16.73 7.04
CA GLN A 224 -3.59 17.07 8.11
C GLN A 224 -4.87 16.27 7.95
N SER A 225 -5.30 15.59 9.02
CA SER A 225 -6.52 14.79 9.06
C SER A 225 -7.50 15.35 10.08
N GLU A 226 -8.75 15.54 9.67
CA GLU A 226 -9.90 15.86 10.53
C GLU A 226 -10.81 14.63 10.66
N PHE A 227 -11.15 14.25 11.90
CA PHE A 227 -11.93 13.06 12.22
C PHE A 227 -13.30 13.46 12.79
N LEU A 228 -14.36 13.24 12.02
CA LEU A 228 -15.71 13.69 12.37
C LEU A 228 -16.46 12.68 13.24
N ARG A 229 -16.13 11.39 13.10
CA ARG A 229 -16.84 10.28 13.78
C ARG A 229 -16.02 9.54 14.83
N SER A 230 -14.78 9.93 15.06
CA SER A 230 -14.00 9.36 16.15
C SER A 230 -14.51 9.90 17.49
N ALA A 231 -14.61 9.03 18.49
CA ALA A 231 -15.13 9.40 19.81
C ALA A 231 -14.23 10.43 20.52
N HIS A 232 -12.92 10.40 20.26
CA HIS A 232 -11.95 11.24 20.97
C HIS A 232 -10.95 11.92 20.05
N LEU A 233 -10.48 11.26 18.98
CA LEU A 233 -9.51 11.86 18.06
C LEU A 233 -10.25 12.85 17.16
N ARG A 234 -9.81 14.11 17.12
CA ARG A 234 -10.43 15.14 16.27
C ARG A 234 -9.53 15.57 15.13
N LYS A 235 -8.23 15.66 15.39
CA LYS A 235 -7.25 16.07 14.40
C LYS A 235 -5.98 15.25 14.52
N SER A 236 -5.33 14.99 13.40
CA SER A 236 -3.94 14.57 13.36
C SER A 236 -3.16 15.38 12.33
N VAL A 237 -1.89 15.64 12.63
CA VAL A 237 -0.94 16.25 11.69
C VAL A 237 0.26 15.32 11.62
N VAL A 238 0.62 14.93 10.41
CA VAL A 238 1.76 14.09 10.12
C VAL A 238 2.78 14.92 9.37
N ASN A 239 4.01 14.96 9.85
CA ASN A 239 5.13 15.65 9.19
C ASN A 239 6.21 14.66 8.78
N TYR A 240 6.84 14.93 7.64
CA TYR A 240 7.89 14.10 7.07
C TYR A 240 9.22 14.84 7.04
N GLU A 241 10.27 14.20 7.56
CA GLU A 241 11.66 14.55 7.25
C GLU A 241 12.10 13.75 6.03
N ILE A 242 12.90 14.36 5.16
CA ILE A 242 13.21 13.84 3.81
C ILE A 242 14.72 13.91 3.60
N ASP A 243 15.29 12.89 2.97
CA ASP A 243 16.69 12.88 2.56
C ASP A 243 16.96 13.68 1.27
N GLU A 244 18.23 13.74 0.86
CA GLU A 244 18.67 14.47 -0.34
C GLU A 244 18.09 13.92 -1.65
N THR A 245 17.66 12.64 -1.67
CA THR A 245 17.06 11.99 -2.85
C THR A 245 15.57 12.25 -2.94
N GLY A 246 14.95 12.76 -1.86
CA GLY A 246 13.52 13.04 -1.80
C GLY A 246 12.69 11.96 -1.09
N ASN A 247 13.34 10.98 -0.48
CA ASN A 247 12.66 9.92 0.27
C ASN A 247 12.43 10.35 1.71
N TRP A 248 11.22 10.12 2.22
CA TRP A 248 10.97 10.40 3.63
C TRP A 248 11.73 9.40 4.52
N THR A 249 12.41 9.91 5.54
CA THR A 249 13.23 9.15 6.48
C THR A 249 12.62 9.11 7.88
N LYS A 250 11.72 10.05 8.21
CA LYS A 250 11.06 10.08 9.51
C LYS A 250 9.66 10.65 9.41
N GLU A 251 8.74 9.99 10.10
CA GLU A 251 7.34 10.40 10.23
C GLU A 251 7.04 10.75 11.68
N THR A 252 6.63 12.00 11.91
CA THR A 252 6.18 12.48 13.22
C THR A 252 4.69 12.75 13.18
N VAL A 253 3.94 12.13 14.09
CA VAL A 253 2.49 12.26 14.21
C VAL A 253 2.15 13.04 15.46
N GLN A 254 1.39 14.11 15.28
CA GLN A 254 0.73 14.85 16.33
C GLN A 254 -0.76 14.51 16.32
N ARG A 255 -1.36 14.34 17.50
CA ARG A 255 -2.78 14.01 17.66
C ARG A 255 -3.44 14.97 18.63
N TRP A 256 -4.63 15.45 18.26
CA TRP A 256 -5.47 16.28 19.10
C TRP A 256 -6.74 15.52 19.44
N THR A 257 -7.05 15.47 20.72
CA THR A 257 -8.24 14.81 21.23
C THR A 257 -9.17 15.80 21.87
N GLU A 258 -10.46 15.50 21.82
CA GLU A 258 -11.47 16.22 22.57
C GLU A 258 -11.68 15.57 23.94
N LYS A 259 -11.58 16.38 25.00
CA LYS A 259 -11.95 15.99 26.36
C LYS A 259 -12.77 17.14 26.96
N ASN A 260 -13.96 16.82 27.49
CA ASN A 260 -14.88 17.79 28.07
C ASN A 260 -15.19 18.99 27.16
N GLY A 261 -15.33 18.75 25.85
CA GLY A 261 -15.64 19.78 24.84
C GLY A 261 -14.46 20.67 24.42
N ALA A 262 -13.25 20.43 24.93
CA ALA A 262 -12.04 21.13 24.53
C ALA A 262 -11.12 20.23 23.71
N VAL A 263 -10.68 20.72 22.54
CA VAL A 263 -9.70 20.03 21.68
C VAL A 263 -8.29 20.50 22.03
N SER A 264 -7.42 19.56 22.41
CA SER A 264 -6.02 19.87 22.73
C SER A 264 -5.07 18.78 22.23
N LEU A 265 -3.81 19.15 22.03
CA LEU A 265 -2.76 18.21 21.65
C LEU A 265 -2.60 17.17 22.75
N SER A 266 -2.82 15.91 22.42
CA SER A 266 -2.72 14.79 23.36
C SER A 266 -1.40 14.04 23.25
N GLU A 267 -0.80 14.01 22.06
CA GLU A 267 0.36 13.17 21.79
C GLU A 267 1.17 13.75 20.63
N THR A 268 2.50 13.66 20.76
CA THR A 268 3.45 13.77 19.64
C THR A 268 4.35 12.55 19.70
N THR A 269 4.41 11.79 18.60
CA THR A 269 5.18 10.55 18.54
C THR A 269 5.85 10.40 17.18
N VAL A 270 7.05 9.81 17.18
CA VAL A 270 7.68 9.34 15.94
C VAL A 270 7.06 8.00 15.62
N SER A 271 6.18 7.96 14.63
CA SER A 271 5.45 6.75 14.25
C SER A 271 6.30 5.82 13.42
N ARG A 272 7.17 6.36 12.56
CA ARG A 272 8.04 5.60 11.66
C ARG A 272 9.37 6.29 11.44
N GLU A 273 10.43 5.49 11.34
CA GLU A 273 11.75 5.92 10.89
C GLU A 273 12.25 4.95 9.83
N ARG A 274 12.85 5.47 8.76
CA ARG A 274 13.42 4.72 7.66
C ARG A 274 14.91 4.95 7.61
N GLN A 275 15.67 3.86 7.59
CA GLN A 275 17.06 3.85 7.16
C GLN A 275 17.10 3.30 5.73
N ILE A 276 17.57 4.15 4.80
CA ILE A 276 17.61 3.84 3.37
C ILE A 276 19.07 3.71 2.93
N THR A 277 19.39 2.61 2.25
CA THR A 277 20.69 2.34 1.64
C THR A 277 20.53 2.33 0.13
N TYR A 278 21.37 3.08 -0.57
CA TYR A 278 21.40 3.16 -2.03
C TYR A 278 22.55 2.33 -2.62
N TYR A 279 22.51 2.08 -3.93
CA TYR A 279 23.54 1.35 -4.68
C TYR A 279 24.77 2.18 -5.09
#